data_AF-A0A1I2J9X6-F1
#
_entry.id   AF-A0A1I2J9X6-F1
#
_cell.length_a   1.000
_cell.length_b   1.000
_cell.length_c   1.000
_cell.angle_alpha   90.00
_cell.angle_beta   90.00
_cell.angle_gamma   90.00
#
_symmetry.space_group_name_H-M   'P 1'
#
loop_
_entity.id
_entity.type
_entity.pdbx_description
1 polymer ?
#
loop_
_entity_poly.entity_id
_entity_poly.type
_entity_poly.pdbx_seq_one_letter_code
_entity_poly.pdbx_strand_id
1 'polypeptide(L)'
;MAVALGVSRTVILMAYDQLESEGYLESRSGSGTYVCARPAGMSARRALAEEQVEAPGATQLSRLARRAVLPAMPEAETPAFDGDVIDLAQPRVKPDPRSLKAWMQNLMTLLRSRDAPDFPELQGAIAPRKALAGYLRVERAIEVIRMTS
;
A
#
# COMPACT_ATOMS: atom_id res chain seq x y z
N MET A 1 -20.70 0.02 -40.54
CA MET A 1 -20.15 -0.46 -39.25
C MET A 1 -21.21 -0.46 -38.14
N ALA A 2 -21.87 0.68 -37.85
CA ALA A 2 -22.97 0.76 -36.86
C ALA A 2 -24.09 -0.27 -37.11
N VAL A 3 -24.62 -0.28 -38.33
CA VAL A 3 -25.68 -1.23 -38.75
C VAL A 3 -25.17 -2.68 -38.77
N ALA A 4 -23.89 -2.90 -39.09
CA ALA A 4 -23.29 -4.23 -39.19
C ALA A 4 -23.01 -4.88 -37.82
N LEU A 5 -22.78 -4.07 -36.79
CA LEU A 5 -22.56 -4.54 -35.42
C LEU A 5 -23.81 -4.41 -34.53
N GLY A 6 -24.90 -3.82 -35.05
CA GLY A 6 -26.12 -3.55 -34.28
C GLY A 6 -25.94 -2.50 -33.18
N VAL A 7 -24.90 -1.65 -33.27
CA VAL A 7 -24.54 -0.67 -32.22
C VAL A 7 -24.82 0.75 -32.71
N SER A 8 -25.26 1.63 -31.80
CA SER A 8 -25.50 3.05 -32.09
C SER A 8 -24.24 3.74 -32.65
N ARG A 9 -24.44 4.65 -33.60
CA ARG A 9 -23.38 5.46 -34.22
C ARG A 9 -22.53 6.21 -33.19
N THR A 10 -23.14 6.68 -32.10
CA THR A 10 -22.44 7.40 -31.03
C THR A 10 -21.39 6.53 -30.36
N VAL A 11 -21.71 5.26 -30.08
CA VAL A 11 -20.78 4.32 -29.44
C VAL A 11 -19.59 4.04 -30.35
N ILE A 12 -19.84 3.91 -31.65
CA ILE A 12 -18.76 3.72 -32.62
C ILE A 12 -17.85 4.95 -32.68
N LEU A 13 -18.41 6.16 -32.69
CA LEU A 13 -17.60 7.38 -32.64
C LEU A 13 -16.74 7.45 -31.38
N MET A 14 -17.30 7.13 -30.21
CA MET A 14 -16.53 7.10 -28.96
C MET A 14 -15.43 6.02 -28.97
N ALA A 15 -15.68 4.87 -29.58
CA ALA A 15 -14.67 3.82 -29.72
C ALA A 15 -13.54 4.22 -30.69
N TYR A 16 -13.86 4.91 -31.80
CA TYR A 16 -12.87 5.43 -32.71
C TYR A 16 -12.00 6.51 -32.05
N ASP A 17 -12.63 7.44 -31.31
CA ASP A 17 -11.94 8.50 -30.56
C ASP A 17 -10.99 7.91 -29.50
N GLN A 18 -11.45 6.88 -28.77
CA GLN A 18 -10.62 6.17 -27.80
C GLN A 18 -9.43 5.46 -28.47
N LEU A 19 -9.66 4.73 -29.56
CA LEU A 19 -8.61 4.01 -30.28
C LEU A 19 -7.58 4.95 -30.92
N GLU A 20 -8.02 6.12 -31.38
CA GLU A 20 -7.13 7.19 -31.86
C GLU A 20 -6.31 7.78 -30.69
N SER A 21 -6.94 8.05 -29.54
CA SER A 21 -6.24 8.59 -28.35
C SER A 21 -5.19 7.64 -27.78
N GLU A 22 -5.41 6.33 -27.89
CA GLU A 22 -4.47 5.29 -27.47
C GLU A 22 -3.39 4.99 -28.54
N GLY A 23 -3.52 5.57 -29.75
CA GLY A 23 -2.54 5.42 -30.83
C GLY A 23 -2.63 4.08 -31.57
N TYR A 24 -3.80 3.44 -31.60
CA TYR A 24 -4.06 2.26 -32.43
C TYR A 24 -4.41 2.61 -33.88
N LEU A 25 -4.86 3.84 -34.10
CA LEU A 25 -5.30 4.33 -35.39
C LEU A 25 -4.44 5.53 -35.81
N GLU A 26 -4.06 5.57 -37.08
CA GLU A 26 -3.36 6.69 -37.70
C GLU A 26 -4.26 7.29 -38.79
N SER A 27 -4.53 8.60 -38.68
CA SER A 27 -5.24 9.35 -39.70
C SER A 27 -4.25 9.85 -40.75
N ARG A 28 -4.32 9.34 -42.00
CA ARG A 28 -3.55 9.89 -43.11
C ARG A 28 -4.43 10.84 -43.92
N SER A 29 -4.05 12.12 -43.93
CA SER A 29 -4.79 13.18 -44.62
C SER A 29 -5.03 12.82 -46.09
N GLY A 30 -6.29 12.56 -46.45
CA GLY A 30 -6.71 12.27 -47.81
C GLY A 30 -6.91 10.78 -48.18
N SER A 31 -6.65 9.80 -47.29
CA SER A 31 -6.84 8.38 -47.65
C SER A 31 -7.47 7.46 -46.59
N GLY A 32 -7.90 7.98 -45.43
CA GLY A 32 -8.65 7.24 -44.41
C GLY A 32 -7.86 6.92 -43.14
N THR A 33 -8.49 6.15 -42.25
CA THR A 33 -7.92 5.74 -40.95
C THR A 33 -7.32 4.34 -41.06
N TYR A 34 -6.04 4.19 -40.74
CA TYR A 34 -5.31 2.93 -40.82
C TYR A 34 -4.94 2.43 -39.43
N VAL A 35 -4.81 1.10 -39.27
CA VAL A 35 -4.34 0.49 -38.02
C VAL A 35 -2.83 0.66 -37.92
N CYS A 36 -2.34 1.21 -36.81
CA CYS A 36 -0.90 1.35 -36.56
C CYS A 36 -0.23 -0.02 -36.48
N ALA A 37 0.87 -0.21 -37.23
CA ALA A 37 1.66 -1.45 -37.21
C ALA A 37 2.33 -1.72 -35.85
N ARG A 38 2.51 -0.68 -35.02
CA ARG A 38 3.04 -0.79 -33.65
C ARG A 38 2.33 0.21 -32.73
N PRO A 39 1.16 -0.15 -32.15
CA PRO A 39 0.44 0.74 -31.27
C PRO A 39 1.28 1.11 -30.04
N ALA A 40 1.17 2.36 -29.61
CA ALA A 40 1.91 2.88 -28.46
C ALA A 40 1.47 2.11 -27.19
N GLY A 41 2.37 1.27 -26.64
CA GLY A 41 2.14 0.54 -25.38
C GLY A 41 2.22 -0.99 -25.48
N MET A 42 2.30 -1.56 -26.69
CA MET A 42 2.21 -3.02 -26.89
C MET A 42 3.55 -3.73 -27.12
N SER A 43 4.67 -3.13 -26.73
CA SER A 43 6.00 -3.58 -27.18
C SER A 43 6.78 -4.50 -26.22
N ALA A 44 6.19 -5.14 -25.20
CA ALA A 44 6.99 -6.06 -24.35
C ALA A 44 6.26 -7.16 -23.55
N ARG A 45 4.99 -7.00 -23.17
CA ARG A 45 4.40 -7.85 -22.11
C ARG A 45 3.75 -9.15 -22.57
N ARG A 46 3.23 -9.23 -23.80
CA ARG A 46 2.35 -10.34 -24.20
C ARG A 46 3.10 -11.63 -24.58
N ALA A 47 4.29 -11.52 -25.15
CA ALA A 47 5.10 -12.68 -25.50
C ALA A 47 5.62 -13.49 -24.29
N LEU A 48 5.59 -12.93 -23.08
CA LEU A 48 6.11 -13.57 -21.85
C LEU A 48 5.03 -14.24 -21.00
N ALA A 49 3.74 -14.04 -21.30
CA ALA A 49 2.64 -14.41 -20.40
C ALA A 49 1.98 -15.77 -20.73
N GLU A 50 2.19 -16.32 -21.92
CA GLU A 50 1.54 -17.57 -22.35
C GLU A 50 2.26 -18.86 -21.89
N GLU A 51 3.45 -18.75 -21.30
CA GLU A 51 4.32 -19.91 -20.99
C GLU A 51 4.24 -20.41 -19.52
N GLN A 52 3.46 -19.80 -18.64
CA GLN A 52 3.53 -20.13 -17.20
C GLN A 52 2.15 -20.34 -16.56
N VAL A 53 1.63 -21.56 -16.70
CA VAL A 53 0.62 -22.10 -15.79
C VAL A 53 1.08 -23.49 -15.33
N GLU A 54 1.80 -23.54 -14.21
CA GLU A 54 2.01 -24.76 -13.41
C GLU A 54 2.11 -24.39 -11.91
N ALA A 55 1.71 -25.32 -11.05
CA ALA A 55 1.31 -25.21 -9.63
C ALA A 55 2.29 -24.47 -8.66
N PRO A 56 1.86 -24.06 -7.43
CA PRO A 56 2.52 -23.03 -6.63
C PRO A 56 3.80 -23.55 -5.93
N GLY A 57 4.88 -23.59 -6.69
CA GLY A 57 6.24 -23.49 -6.15
C GLY A 57 6.51 -22.05 -5.72
N ALA A 58 7.40 -21.88 -4.73
CA ALA A 58 7.85 -20.61 -4.17
C ALA A 58 7.75 -19.45 -5.17
N THR A 59 6.93 -18.44 -4.86
CA THR A 59 6.60 -17.33 -5.76
C THR A 59 7.87 -16.84 -6.44
N GLN A 60 8.04 -17.19 -7.72
CA GLN A 60 9.29 -16.92 -8.41
C GLN A 60 9.35 -15.42 -8.69
N LEU A 61 9.97 -14.69 -7.78
CA LEU A 61 10.10 -13.26 -7.90
C LEU A 61 10.85 -12.91 -9.19
N SER A 62 10.34 -11.93 -9.92
CA SER A 62 11.04 -11.39 -11.09
C SER A 62 12.42 -10.85 -10.67
N ARG A 63 13.35 -10.73 -11.63
CA ARG A 63 14.69 -10.17 -11.34
C ARG A 63 14.60 -8.75 -10.76
N LEU A 64 13.60 -7.96 -11.16
CA LEU A 64 13.33 -6.64 -10.59
C LEU A 64 12.82 -6.75 -9.16
N ALA A 65 11.83 -7.61 -8.91
CA ALA A 65 11.30 -7.84 -7.56
C ALA A 65 12.41 -8.33 -6.62
N ARG A 66 13.31 -9.21 -7.06
CA ARG A 66 14.50 -9.64 -6.27
C ARG A 66 15.47 -8.51 -5.95
N ARG A 67 15.54 -7.46 -6.77
CA ARG A 67 16.37 -6.27 -6.51
C ARG A 67 15.66 -5.25 -5.63
N ALA A 68 14.32 -5.20 -5.68
CA ALA A 68 13.49 -4.30 -4.89
C ALA A 68 13.16 -4.86 -3.50
N VAL A 69 13.21 -6.20 -3.34
CA VAL A 69 13.25 -6.85 -2.04
C VAL A 69 14.58 -6.47 -1.42
N LEU A 70 14.54 -5.47 -0.55
CA LEU A 70 15.57 -5.31 0.47
C LEU A 70 15.71 -6.67 1.15
N PRO A 71 16.93 -7.18 1.39
CA PRO A 71 17.08 -8.37 2.22
C PRO A 71 16.25 -8.09 3.47
N ALA A 72 15.27 -8.94 3.75
CA ALA A 72 14.62 -8.90 5.04
C ALA A 72 15.77 -8.98 6.02
N MET A 73 16.07 -7.88 6.72
CA MET A 73 16.92 -8.00 7.89
C MET A 73 16.19 -9.05 8.70
N PRO A 74 16.82 -10.21 8.98
CA PRO A 74 16.19 -11.15 9.88
C PRO A 74 15.82 -10.30 11.08
N GLU A 75 14.52 -10.30 11.41
CA GLU A 75 14.00 -9.63 12.58
C GLU A 75 14.86 -10.19 13.70
N ALA A 76 15.84 -9.40 14.15
CA ALA A 76 17.05 -9.96 14.74
C ALA A 76 16.60 -10.82 15.91
N GLU A 77 16.55 -12.14 15.70
CA GLU A 77 16.37 -13.08 16.76
C GLU A 77 17.49 -12.70 17.70
N THR A 78 17.14 -12.20 18.88
CA THR A 78 18.14 -11.93 19.91
C THR A 78 18.99 -13.19 19.94
N PRO A 79 20.25 -13.14 19.50
CA PRO A 79 21.06 -14.34 19.52
C PRO A 79 20.98 -14.82 20.97
N ALA A 80 20.75 -16.11 21.18
CA ALA A 80 20.99 -16.69 22.49
C ALA A 80 22.48 -16.42 22.74
N PHE A 81 22.77 -15.34 23.46
CA PHE A 81 24.13 -14.90 23.69
C PHE A 81 24.79 -16.01 24.49
N ASP A 82 25.66 -16.79 23.84
CA ASP A 82 26.71 -17.49 24.58
C ASP A 82 27.55 -16.37 25.21
N GLY A 83 27.77 -16.43 26.52
CA GLY A 83 27.93 -15.29 27.43
C GLY A 83 29.04 -14.25 27.17
N ASP A 84 29.67 -14.25 26.01
CA ASP A 84 30.82 -13.44 25.61
C ASP A 84 30.50 -12.31 24.61
N VAL A 85 29.28 -12.24 24.06
CA VAL A 85 28.89 -11.19 23.12
C VAL A 85 27.94 -10.19 23.78
N ILE A 86 28.36 -8.91 23.82
CA ILE A 86 27.57 -7.80 24.36
C ILE A 86 26.80 -7.11 23.22
N ASP A 87 25.48 -7.03 23.34
CA ASP A 87 24.64 -6.25 22.42
C ASP A 87 24.75 -4.75 22.74
N LEU A 88 25.32 -3.98 21.81
CA LEU A 88 25.41 -2.52 21.90
C LEU A 88 24.25 -1.80 21.19
N ALA A 89 23.29 -2.55 20.62
CA ALA A 89 22.10 -1.95 20.07
C ALA A 89 21.25 -1.27 21.16
N GLN A 90 20.47 -0.27 20.76
CA GLN A 90 19.46 0.32 21.64
C GLN A 90 18.56 -0.80 22.20
N PRO A 91 18.33 -0.86 23.52
CA PRO A 91 17.48 -1.87 24.12
C PRO A 91 16.12 -1.89 23.45
N ARG A 92 15.83 -2.96 22.71
CA ARG A 92 14.49 -3.19 22.18
C ARG A 92 13.63 -3.66 23.35
N VAL A 93 12.64 -2.88 23.73
CA VAL A 93 11.66 -3.30 24.74
C VAL A 93 10.88 -4.46 24.14
N LYS A 94 11.17 -5.69 24.57
CA LYS A 94 10.35 -6.85 24.24
C LYS A 94 9.02 -6.70 24.98
N PRO A 95 7.87 -6.67 24.29
CA PRO A 95 6.59 -6.60 24.98
C PRO A 95 6.40 -7.88 25.80
N ASP A 96 6.12 -7.73 27.10
CA ASP A 96 5.76 -8.88 27.91
C ASP A 96 4.35 -9.37 27.53
N PRO A 97 4.07 -10.69 27.65
CA PRO A 97 2.77 -11.24 27.25
C PRO A 97 1.56 -10.63 27.98
N ARG A 98 1.75 -10.11 29.20
CA ARG A 98 0.65 -9.52 29.99
C ARG A 98 0.31 -8.12 29.48
N SER A 99 1.31 -7.29 29.21
CA SER A 99 1.11 -5.96 28.62
C SER A 99 0.51 -6.05 27.21
N LEU A 100 0.96 -7.01 26.40
CA LEU A 100 0.36 -7.23 25.07
C LEU A 100 -1.12 -7.62 25.19
N LYS A 101 -1.45 -8.53 26.11
CA LYS A 101 -2.84 -8.93 26.38
C LYS A 101 -3.69 -7.76 26.86
N ALA A 102 -3.19 -6.96 27.79
CA ALA A 102 -3.88 -5.77 28.29
C ALA A 102 -4.11 -4.74 27.17
N TRP A 103 -3.11 -4.52 26.32
CA TRP A 103 -3.24 -3.65 25.14
C TRP A 103 -4.33 -4.15 24.19
N MET A 104 -4.32 -5.43 23.83
CA MET A 104 -5.34 -6.03 22.97
C MET A 104 -6.75 -5.91 23.57
N GLN A 105 -6.91 -6.13 24.89
CA GLN A 105 -8.19 -6.01 25.57
C GLN A 105 -8.72 -4.57 25.54
N ASN A 106 -7.87 -3.59 25.80
CA ASN A 106 -8.24 -2.17 25.73
C ASN A 106 -8.60 -1.75 24.30
N LEU A 107 -7.80 -2.17 23.31
CA LEU A 107 -8.08 -1.91 21.89
C LEU A 107 -9.44 -2.49 21.49
N MET A 108 -9.71 -3.74 21.83
CA MET A 108 -10.99 -4.39 21.51
C MET A 108 -12.18 -3.76 22.23
N THR A 109 -11.96 -3.16 23.40
CA THR A 109 -13.01 -2.42 24.12
C THR A 109 -13.32 -1.08 23.45
N LEU A 110 -12.29 -0.37 22.99
CA LEU A 110 -12.43 0.89 22.24
C LEU A 110 -13.11 0.68 20.88
N LEU A 111 -12.72 -0.38 20.15
CA LEU A 111 -13.34 -0.69 18.86
C LEU A 111 -14.83 -1.07 18.99
N ARG A 112 -15.24 -1.63 20.12
CA ARG A 112 -16.65 -1.94 20.40
C ARG A 112 -17.49 -0.72 20.76
N SER A 113 -16.91 0.26 21.44
CA SER A 113 -17.62 1.48 21.86
C SER A 113 -17.83 2.46 20.71
N ARG A 114 -17.03 2.37 19.62
CA ARG A 114 -17.19 3.20 18.41
C ARG A 114 -17.17 4.72 18.68
N ASP A 115 -16.51 5.13 19.77
CA ASP A 115 -16.41 6.52 20.23
C ASP A 115 -15.30 7.33 19.51
N ALA A 116 -14.77 6.83 18.39
CA ALA A 116 -13.76 7.54 17.63
C ALA A 116 -14.45 8.51 16.65
N PRO A 117 -14.11 9.81 16.67
CA PRO A 117 -14.61 10.73 15.64
C PRO A 117 -14.07 10.29 14.27
N ASP A 118 -14.93 10.28 13.25
CA ASP A 118 -14.55 9.91 11.88
C ASP A 118 -13.43 10.79 11.32
N PHE A 119 -13.31 12.02 11.84
CA PHE A 119 -12.28 12.99 11.48
C PHE A 119 -11.69 13.61 12.75
N PRO A 120 -10.61 13.04 13.32
CA PRO A 120 -9.91 13.69 14.41
C PRO A 120 -9.20 14.96 13.92
N GLU A 121 -8.96 15.90 14.83
CA GLU A 121 -8.09 17.06 14.57
C GLU A 121 -6.73 16.62 14.02
N LEU A 122 -6.02 17.52 13.32
CA LEU A 122 -4.68 17.26 12.79
C LEU A 122 -3.67 16.83 13.87
N GLN A 123 -3.89 17.26 15.11
CA GLN A 123 -3.09 16.92 16.28
C GLN A 123 -3.51 15.58 16.92
N GLY A 124 -4.54 14.92 16.39
CA GLY A 124 -5.16 13.73 16.97
C GLY A 124 -6.24 14.03 18.00
N ALA A 125 -7.03 13.01 18.35
CA ALA A 125 -8.16 13.12 19.27
C ALA A 125 -7.77 13.69 20.65
N ILE A 126 -8.63 14.52 21.23
CA ILE A 126 -8.35 15.24 22.49
C ILE A 126 -8.24 14.31 23.72
N ALA A 127 -9.02 13.23 23.76
CA ALA A 127 -9.05 12.30 24.89
C ALA A 127 -7.69 11.62 25.17
N PRO A 128 -7.04 10.95 24.18
CA PRO A 128 -5.72 10.36 24.39
C PRO A 128 -4.64 11.42 24.67
N ARG A 129 -4.74 12.59 24.06
CA ARG A 129 -3.84 13.72 24.31
C ARG A 129 -3.86 14.18 25.77
N LYS A 130 -5.05 14.33 26.36
CA LYS A 130 -5.20 14.66 27.79
C LYS A 130 -4.66 13.56 28.70
N ALA A 131 -4.93 12.29 28.38
CA ALA A 131 -4.42 11.17 29.15
C ALA A 131 -2.88 11.12 29.16
N LEU A 132 -2.25 11.33 27.99
CA LEU A 132 -0.80 11.38 27.86
C LEU A 132 -0.20 12.58 28.61
N ALA A 133 -0.82 13.76 28.52
CA ALA A 133 -0.36 14.93 29.27
C ALA A 133 -0.40 14.70 30.79
N GLY A 134 -1.45 14.02 31.29
CA GLY A 134 -1.54 13.62 32.70
C GLY A 134 -0.43 12.64 33.10
N TYR A 135 -0.19 11.61 32.28
CA TYR A 135 0.90 10.65 32.51
C TYR A 135 2.28 11.32 32.53
N LEU A 136 2.58 12.18 31.55
CA LEU A 136 3.86 12.89 31.46
C LEU A 136 4.07 13.86 32.62
N ARG A 137 3.01 14.51 33.11
CA ARG A 137 3.09 15.36 34.29
C ARG A 137 3.51 14.57 35.54
N VAL A 138 2.96 13.38 35.72
CA VAL A 138 3.24 12.53 36.91
C VAL A 138 4.63 11.89 36.81
N GLU A 139 4.96 11.28 35.68
CA GLU A 139 6.17 10.44 35.53
C GLU A 139 7.43 11.21 35.11
N ARG A 140 7.26 12.38 34.52
CA ARG A 140 8.36 13.16 33.94
C ARG A 140 8.40 14.62 34.40
N ALA A 141 7.45 15.05 35.25
CA ALA A 141 7.30 16.43 35.70
C ALA A 141 7.25 17.47 34.55
N ILE A 142 6.78 17.05 33.37
CA ILE A 142 6.65 17.91 32.20
C ILE A 142 5.29 18.60 32.25
N GLU A 143 5.27 19.93 32.21
CA GLU A 143 4.05 20.70 32.10
C GLU A 143 3.68 20.93 30.63
N VAL A 144 2.55 20.35 30.20
CA VAL A 144 2.02 20.57 28.85
C VAL A 144 1.14 21.81 28.87
N ILE A 145 1.59 22.89 28.23
CA ILE A 145 0.88 24.17 28.18
C ILE A 145 -0.41 23.99 27.35
N ARG A 146 -1.55 24.23 28.00
CA ARG A 146 -2.96 24.19 27.51
C ARG A 146 -3.17 23.65 26.09
N MET A 147 -3.73 22.45 26.00
CA MET A 147 -4.41 21.97 24.80
C MET A 147 -5.75 22.71 24.67
N THR A 148 -5.82 23.72 23.79
CA THR A 148 -7.09 24.39 23.46
C THR A 148 -8.03 23.40 22.77
N SER A 149 -9.32 23.50 23.14
CA SER A 149 -10.44 22.66 22.69
C SER A 149 -10.86 22.92 21.25
#